data_AF-A0A926IYG3-F1
#
_entry.id   AF-A0A926IYG3-F1
#
_cell.length_a   1.000
_cell.length_b   1.000
_cell.length_c   1.000
_cell.angle_alpha   90.00
_cell.angle_beta   90.00
_cell.angle_gamma   90.00
#
_symmetry.space_group_name_H-M   'P 1'
#
loop_
_entity.id
_entity.type
_entity.pdbx_description
1 polymer ?
#
loop_
_entity_poly.entity_id
_entity_poly.type
_entity_poly.pdbx_seq_one_letter_code
_entity_poly.pdbx_strand_id
1 'polypeptide(L)'
;MALVAGDERIVKAHMEAVMEVMAKVEKDATTRVYDSGMRVPVKTSNIAAALMTHTTSRAGDPNLHTHSNIINMTQRPDGHWGA
;
A
#
# COMPACT_ATOMS: atom_id res chain seq x y z
N MET A 1 13.32 20.06 9.33
CA MET A 1 12.30 20.53 8.38
C MET A 1 10.92 20.02 8.74
N ALA A 2 10.55 18.76 8.51
CA ALA A 2 9.20 18.27 8.89
C ALA A 2 9.00 18.16 10.41
N LEU A 3 9.73 17.25 11.05
CA LEU A 3 9.44 16.84 12.43
C LEU A 3 10.05 17.78 13.48
N VAL A 4 11.32 18.16 13.31
CA VAL A 4 12.03 19.01 14.28
C VAL A 4 11.62 20.49 14.17
N ALA A 5 11.40 20.97 12.94
CA ALA A 5 11.00 22.37 12.71
C ALA A 5 9.47 22.55 12.63
N GLY A 6 8.69 21.47 12.76
CA GLY A 6 7.23 21.51 12.79
C GLY A 6 6.55 21.87 11.47
N ASP A 7 7.20 21.68 10.32
CA ASP A 7 6.58 21.99 9.02
C ASP A 7 5.58 20.90 8.59
N GLU A 8 4.32 21.09 8.97
CA GLU A 8 3.21 20.18 8.64
C GLU A 8 3.00 20.00 7.13
N ARG A 9 3.43 20.98 6.30
CA ARG A 9 3.29 20.87 4.84
C ARG A 9 4.11 19.70 4.30
N ILE A 10 5.25 19.41 4.92
CA ILE A 10 6.10 18.27 4.53
C ILE A 10 5.46 16.95 4.96
N VAL A 11 4.80 16.91 6.11
CA VAL A 11 4.05 15.71 6.55
C VAL A 11 2.88 15.43 5.61
N LYS A 12 2.16 16.48 5.21
CA LYS A 12 1.09 16.37 4.20
C LYS A 12 1.64 15.89 2.85
N ALA A 13 2.71 16.50 2.35
CA ALA A 13 3.34 16.10 1.09
C ALA A 13 3.81 14.63 1.12
N HIS A 14 4.34 14.17 2.25
CA HIS A 14 4.69 12.77 2.47
C HIS A 14 3.46 11.84 2.32
N MET A 15 2.34 12.19 2.97
CA MET A 15 1.12 11.37 2.87
C MET A 15 0.52 11.38 1.45
N GLU A 16 0.56 12.51 0.75
CA GLU A 16 0.13 12.59 -0.65
C GLU A 16 0.99 11.69 -1.54
N ALA A 17 2.31 11.69 -1.34
CA ALA A 17 3.22 10.81 -2.08
C ALA A 17 2.96 9.32 -1.78
N VAL A 18 2.71 8.95 -0.51
CA VAL A 18 2.34 7.58 -0.13
C VAL A 18 1.06 7.16 -0.84
N MET A 19 0.02 8.00 -0.84
CA MET A 19 -1.26 7.69 -1.48
C MET A 19 -1.14 7.51 -2.99
N GLU A 20 -0.40 8.39 -3.67
CA GLU A 20 -0.15 8.28 -5.12
C GLU A 20 0.52 6.95 -5.49
N VAL A 21 1.55 6.58 -4.72
CA VAL A 21 2.24 5.29 -4.92
C VAL A 21 1.31 4.12 -4.64
N MET A 22 0.52 4.17 -3.56
CA MET A 22 -0.41 3.09 -3.22
C MET A 22 -1.51 2.91 -4.27
N ALA A 23 -1.99 3.99 -4.89
CA ALA A 23 -2.92 3.92 -6.01
C ALA A 23 -2.28 3.26 -7.25
N LYS A 24 -0.97 3.46 -7.47
CA LYS A 24 -0.24 2.76 -8.54
C LYS A 24 -0.03 1.27 -8.21
N VAL A 25 0.31 0.94 -6.97
CA VAL A 25 0.43 -0.45 -6.49
C VAL A 25 -0.89 -1.19 -6.65
N GLU A 26 -2.00 -0.59 -6.22
CA GLU A 26 -3.35 -1.15 -6.37
C GLU A 26 -3.67 -1.51 -7.82
N LYS A 27 -3.37 -0.59 -8.76
CA LYS A 27 -3.62 -0.81 -10.20
C LYS A 27 -2.93 -2.07 -10.73
N ASP A 28 -1.81 -2.48 -10.15
CA ASP A 28 -1.01 -3.62 -10.60
C ASP A 28 -1.30 -4.91 -9.81
N ALA A 29 -2.28 -4.90 -8.89
CA ALA A 29 -2.70 -6.07 -8.12
C ALA A 29 -3.25 -7.20 -9.00
N THR A 30 -2.84 -8.44 -8.70
CA THR A 30 -3.25 -9.66 -9.38
C THR A 30 -3.42 -10.81 -8.39
N THR A 31 -4.23 -11.80 -8.74
CA THR A 31 -4.28 -13.12 -8.09
C THR A 31 -4.27 -14.21 -9.17
N ARG A 32 -4.45 -15.48 -8.82
CA ARG A 32 -4.52 -16.60 -9.77
C ARG A 32 -5.82 -17.37 -9.62
N VAL A 33 -6.34 -17.87 -10.74
CA VAL A 33 -7.49 -18.79 -10.79
C VAL A 33 -7.08 -20.10 -11.44
N TYR A 34 -7.77 -21.19 -11.13
CA TYR A 34 -7.62 -22.45 -11.85
C TYR A 34 -8.64 -22.49 -12.99
N ASP A 35 -8.14 -22.54 -14.21
CA ASP A 35 -8.94 -22.64 -15.43
C ASP A 35 -8.37 -23.75 -16.30
N SER A 36 -9.23 -24.72 -16.65
CA SER A 36 -8.95 -25.74 -17.65
C SER A 36 -7.60 -26.47 -17.48
N GLY A 37 -7.25 -26.83 -16.24
CA GLY A 37 -6.00 -27.55 -15.95
C GLY A 37 -4.84 -26.68 -15.49
N MET A 38 -4.93 -25.35 -15.65
CA MET A 38 -3.82 -24.42 -15.47
C MET A 38 -4.13 -23.30 -14.47
N ARG A 39 -3.09 -22.76 -13.84
CA ARG A 39 -3.20 -21.54 -13.02
C ARG A 39 -2.96 -20.31 -13.89
N VAL A 40 -3.97 -19.46 -14.03
CA VAL A 40 -3.93 -18.25 -14.88
C VAL A 40 -3.93 -17.00 -13.99
N PRO A 41 -3.06 -16.00 -14.25
CA PRO A 41 -3.11 -14.73 -13.54
C PRO A 41 -4.36 -13.93 -13.91
N VAL A 42 -4.99 -13.32 -12.92
CA VAL A 42 -6.14 -12.42 -13.09
C VAL A 42 -5.80 -11.10 -12.45
N LYS A 43 -5.91 -10.02 -13.22
CA LYS A 43 -5.77 -8.67 -12.73
C LYS A 43 -7.03 -8.28 -11.94
N THR A 44 -6.84 -7.84 -10.71
CA THR A 44 -7.94 -7.49 -9.78
C THR A 44 -8.04 -5.99 -9.56
N SER A 45 -6.92 -5.28 -9.63
CA SER A 45 -6.86 -3.82 -9.48
C SER A 45 -7.55 -3.28 -8.22
N ASN A 46 -7.54 -4.06 -7.14
CA ASN A 46 -7.99 -3.66 -5.81
C ASN A 46 -7.10 -4.29 -4.74
N ILE A 47 -6.86 -3.56 -3.65
CA ILE A 47 -6.16 -4.06 -2.47
C ILE A 47 -6.86 -3.60 -1.19
N ALA A 48 -6.62 -4.31 -0.09
CA ALA A 48 -6.82 -3.77 1.24
C ALA A 48 -5.44 -3.43 1.82
N ALA A 49 -5.26 -2.22 2.33
CA ALA A 49 -4.02 -1.80 2.96
C ALA A 49 -4.28 -0.91 4.19
N ALA A 50 -3.44 -1.04 5.20
CA ALA A 50 -3.42 -0.14 6.35
C ALA A 50 -2.13 0.69 6.31
N LEU A 51 -2.28 2.01 6.45
CA LEU A 51 -1.17 2.97 6.42
C LEU A 51 -0.86 3.45 7.83
N MET A 52 0.35 3.17 8.33
CA MET A 52 0.79 3.56 9.67
C MET A 52 2.02 4.47 9.58
N THR A 53 1.83 5.76 9.86
CA THR A 53 2.89 6.77 9.81
C THR A 53 3.58 6.90 11.16
N HIS A 54 4.91 6.83 11.14
CA HIS A 54 5.79 6.97 12.30
C HIS A 54 6.78 8.12 12.09
N THR A 55 7.37 8.60 13.19
CA THR A 55 8.21 9.81 13.19
C THR A 55 9.62 9.61 13.77
N THR A 56 9.95 8.41 14.27
CA THR A 56 11.25 8.13 14.89
C THR A 56 11.92 6.92 14.26
N SER A 57 13.25 6.96 14.20
CA SER A 57 14.09 5.82 13.81
C SER A 57 14.29 4.87 14.99
N ARG A 58 14.91 3.70 14.74
CA ARG A 58 15.32 2.78 15.81
C ARG A 58 16.33 3.39 16.78
N ALA A 59 17.13 4.35 16.31
CA ALA A 59 18.09 5.09 17.13
C ALA A 59 17.47 6.30 17.85
N GLY A 60 16.17 6.57 17.64
CA GLY A 60 15.46 7.71 18.23
C GLY A 60 15.53 8.99 17.40
N ASP A 61 16.23 8.99 16.27
CA ASP A 61 16.33 10.15 15.40
C ASP A 61 14.99 10.48 14.71
N PRO A 62 14.72 11.76 14.39
CA PRO A 62 13.58 12.14 13.57
C PRO A 62 13.61 11.44 12.20
N ASN A 63 12.60 10.63 11.92
CA ASN A 63 12.49 9.85 10.70
C ASN A 63 11.01 9.65 10.32
N LEU A 64 10.48 10.51 9.45
CA LEU A 64 9.11 10.41 8.94
C LEU A 64 9.02 9.27 7.91
N HIS A 65 8.24 8.23 8.22
CA HIS A 65 8.02 7.11 7.32
C HIS A 65 6.62 6.51 7.53
N THR A 66 6.11 5.80 6.50
CA THR A 66 4.81 5.12 6.57
C THR A 66 4.99 3.65 6.24
N HIS A 67 4.47 2.77 7.10
CA HIS A 67 4.28 1.37 6.81
C HIS A 67 2.96 1.19 6.06
N SER A 68 3.02 0.73 4.81
CA SER A 68 1.87 0.37 4.01
C SER A 68 1.66 -1.13 4.06
N ASN A 69 0.92 -1.61 5.06
CA ASN A 69 0.65 -3.03 5.26
C ASN A 69 -0.44 -3.49 4.28
N ILE A 70 -0.01 -4.04 3.15
CA ILE A 70 -0.90 -4.64 2.14
C ILE A 70 -1.36 -6.01 2.66
N ILE A 71 -2.67 -6.16 2.79
CA ILE A 71 -3.27 -7.42 3.21
C ILE A 71 -3.19 -8.40 2.03
N ASN A 72 -2.82 -9.65 2.32
CA ASN A 72 -2.71 -10.73 1.33
C ASN A 72 -4.11 -11.21 0.86
N MET A 73 -4.91 -10.28 0.35
CA MET A 73 -6.22 -10.52 -0.24
C MET A 73 -6.50 -9.51 -1.34
N THR A 74 -7.19 -9.97 -2.39
CA THR A 74 -7.75 -9.14 -3.44
C THR A 74 -9.00 -9.80 -4.01
N GLN A 75 -9.98 -8.99 -4.39
CA GLN A 75 -11.26 -9.49 -4.92
C GLN A 75 -11.19 -9.65 -6.43
N ARG A 76 -11.59 -10.81 -6.93
CA ARG A 76 -11.70 -11.11 -8.35
C ARG A 76 -12.97 -10.50 -8.94
N PRO A 77 -13.06 -10.34 -10.28
CA PRO A 77 -14.28 -9.85 -10.95
C PRO A 77 -15.53 -10.71 -10.70
N ASP A 78 -15.35 -11.99 -10.36
CA ASP A 78 -16.44 -12.92 -9.99
C ASP A 78 -16.90 -12.75 -8.52
N GLY A 79 -16.33 -11.79 -7.78
CA GLY A 79 -16.67 -11.48 -6.40
C GLY A 79 -15.94 -12.33 -5.35
N HIS A 80 -15.20 -13.37 -5.75
CA HIS A 80 -14.44 -14.19 -4.82
C HIS A 80 -13.09 -13.58 -4.46
N TRP A 81 -12.62 -13.85 -3.25
CA TRP A 81 -11.33 -13.38 -2.76
C TRP A 81 -10.23 -14.42 -3.01
N GLY A 82 -9.04 -13.93 -3.36
CA GLY A 82 -7.82 -14.71 -3.51
C GLY A 82 -6.62 -14.02 -2.88
N ALA A 83 -5.55 -14.78 -2.67
CA ALA A 83 -4.23 -14.26 -2.31
C ALA A 83 -3.39 -13.96 -3.56
#